data_AF-A0A061AB96-F1
#
_entry.id   AF-A0A061AB96-F1
#
_cell.length_a   1.000
_cell.length_b   1.000
_cell.length_c   1.000
_cell.angle_alpha   90.00
_cell.angle_beta   90.00
_cell.angle_gamma   90.00
#
_symmetry.space_group_name_H-M   'P 1'
#
loop_
_entity.id
_entity.type
_entity.pdbx_description
1 polymer ?
#
loop_
_entity_poly.entity_id
_entity_poly.type
_entity_poly.pdbx_seq_one_letter_code
_entity_poly.pdbx_strand_id
1 'polypeptide(L)'
;MFKFTWQRRVVAATPLISLLIFLTLGLVWGLWHPGWLAFLLIPIVPYFVGLKQFRMTFSLLIVVIFVVLGSFGYWHPGWLVFLLIPIYHILFPADTKLFVKAETKPNKHYDIEQED
;
A
#
# COMPACT_ATOMS: atom_id res chain seq x y z
N MET A 1 20.25 11.16 17.92
CA MET A 1 19.10 11.27 16.98
C MET A 1 19.65 11.32 15.55
N PHE A 2 19.97 10.17 14.95
CA PHE A 2 20.51 10.14 13.58
C PHE A 2 19.39 10.42 12.58
N LYS A 3 19.42 11.62 11.98
CA LYS A 3 18.52 11.98 10.88
C LYS A 3 18.98 11.24 9.63
N PHE A 4 18.21 10.24 9.20
CA PHE A 4 18.43 9.56 7.92
C PHE A 4 18.13 10.51 6.74
N THR A 5 19.09 11.36 6.38
CA THR A 5 18.98 12.35 5.30
C THR A 5 19.18 11.74 3.91
N TRP A 6 20.10 10.79 3.78
CA TRP A 6 20.39 10.11 2.49
C TRP A 6 19.21 9.27 1.98
N GLN A 7 18.53 8.54 2.86
CA GLN A 7 17.37 7.71 2.53
C GLN A 7 16.25 8.52 1.86
N ARG A 8 15.98 9.72 2.38
CA ARG A 8 14.99 10.64 1.80
C ARG A 8 15.40 11.17 0.43
N ARG A 9 16.69 11.40 0.20
CA ARG A 9 17.23 11.80 -1.11
C ARG A 9 17.05 10.70 -2.14
N VAL A 10 17.29 9.44 -1.76
CA VAL A 10 17.04 8.28 -2.63
C VAL A 10 15.55 8.18 -2.96
N VAL A 11 14.66 8.23 -1.97
CA VAL A 11 13.20 8.18 -2.19
C VAL A 11 12.72 9.33 -3.09
N ALA A 12 13.27 10.54 -2.92
CA ALA A 12 12.94 11.70 -3.76
C ALA A 12 13.45 11.56 -5.20
N ALA A 13 14.58 10.88 -5.41
CA ALA A 13 15.13 10.60 -6.74
C ALA A 13 14.47 9.39 -7.43
N THR A 14 13.80 8.51 -6.69
CA THR A 14 13.13 7.30 -7.22
C THR A 14 12.22 7.55 -8.42
N PRO A 15 11.32 8.56 -8.46
CA PRO A 15 10.48 8.79 -9.64
C PRO A 15 11.31 9.13 -10.89
N LEU A 16 12.42 9.86 -10.72
CA LEU A 16 13.33 10.23 -11.81
C LEU A 16 14.08 9.00 -12.33
N ILE A 17 14.58 8.15 -11.42
CA ILE A 17 15.26 6.89 -11.74
C ILE A 17 14.29 5.92 -12.43
N SER A 18 13.08 5.80 -11.90
CA SER A 18 12.01 4.97 -12.44
C SER A 18 11.61 5.40 -13.86
N LEU A 19 11.47 6.70 -14.09
CA LEU A 19 11.22 7.26 -15.41
C LEU A 19 12.36 6.95 -16.39
N LEU A 20 13.62 7.08 -15.94
CA LEU A 20 14.77 6.77 -16.77
C LEU A 20 14.75 5.30 -17.22
N ILE A 21 14.49 4.38 -16.28
CA ILE A 21 14.35 2.94 -16.56
C ILE A 21 13.20 2.69 -17.53
N PHE A 22 12.03 3.30 -17.30
CA PHE A 22 10.88 3.19 -18.19
C PHE A 22 11.21 3.65 -19.61
N LEU A 23 11.84 4.81 -19.76
CA LEU A 23 12.21 5.36 -21.06
C LEU A 23 13.23 4.47 -21.78
N THR A 24 14.21 3.95 -21.04
CA THR A 24 15.25 3.07 -21.61
C THR A 24 14.64 1.75 -22.09
N LEU A 25 13.75 1.14 -21.30
CA LEU A 25 13.01 -0.07 -21.69
C LEU A 25 12.06 0.17 -22.86
N GLY A 26 11.39 1.32 -22.91
CA GLY A 26 10.50 1.69 -24.01
C GLY A 26 11.23 1.97 -25.32
N LEU A 27 12.35 2.70 -25.27
CA LEU A 27 13.09 3.15 -26.45
C LEU A 27 14.03 2.08 -27.03
N VAL A 28 14.75 1.33 -26.19
CA VAL A 28 15.72 0.32 -26.64
C VAL A 28 15.00 -0.94 -27.10
N TRP A 29 13.92 -1.29 -26.42
CA TRP A 29 13.33 -2.62 -26.46
C TRP A 29 11.86 -2.61 -26.95
N GLY A 30 11.24 -1.43 -27.10
CA GLY A 30 9.82 -1.32 -27.48
C GLY A 30 8.85 -1.84 -26.40
N LEU A 31 9.36 -2.17 -25.21
CA LEU A 31 8.63 -2.81 -24.12
C LEU A 31 7.92 -1.75 -23.26
N TRP A 32 7.06 -0.94 -23.90
CA TRP A 32 6.19 0.04 -23.23
C TRP A 32 5.18 -0.62 -22.30
N HIS A 33 4.69 -1.79 -22.70
CA HIS A 33 3.65 -2.52 -21.99
C HIS A 33 4.06 -3.18 -20.68
N PRO A 34 5.30 -3.65 -20.46
CA PRO A 34 5.77 -3.99 -19.12
C PRO A 34 6.65 -2.90 -18.51
N GLY A 35 7.10 -1.91 -19.27
CA GLY A 35 7.97 -0.85 -18.78
C GLY A 35 7.39 -0.09 -17.59
N TRP A 36 6.07 0.08 -17.52
CA TRP A 36 5.39 0.74 -16.39
C TRP A 36 5.61 0.03 -15.05
N LEU A 37 6.02 -1.23 -15.03
CA LEU A 37 6.46 -1.92 -13.81
C LEU A 37 7.61 -1.19 -13.11
N ALA A 38 8.42 -0.42 -13.84
CA ALA A 38 9.45 0.43 -13.24
C ALA A 38 8.87 1.42 -12.22
N PHE A 39 7.61 1.83 -12.36
CA PHE A 39 6.94 2.73 -11.40
C PHE A 39 6.59 2.06 -10.08
N LEU A 40 6.46 0.73 -10.03
CA LEU A 40 6.30 0.00 -8.76
C LEU A 40 7.53 0.15 -7.86
N LEU A 41 8.68 0.55 -8.41
CA LEU A 41 9.87 0.85 -7.61
C LEU A 41 9.62 2.03 -6.65
N ILE A 42 8.75 2.98 -7.01
CA ILE A 42 8.41 4.16 -6.19
C ILE A 42 7.88 3.77 -4.80
N PRO A 43 6.83 2.93 -4.68
CA PRO A 43 6.38 2.47 -3.38
C PRO A 43 7.37 1.49 -2.74
N ILE A 44 8.14 0.70 -3.48
CA ILE A 44 9.04 -0.34 -2.92
C ILE A 44 10.27 0.25 -2.22
N VAL A 45 10.94 1.25 -2.83
CA VAL A 45 12.19 1.84 -2.32
C VAL A 45 12.11 2.31 -0.86
N PRO A 46 11.08 3.03 -0.39
CA PRO A 46 11.00 3.46 1.02
C PRO A 46 10.91 2.29 2.01
N TYR A 47 10.34 1.14 1.63
CA TYR A 47 10.36 -0.06 2.46
C TYR A 47 11.74 -0.71 2.45
N PHE A 48 12.39 -0.79 1.28
CA PHE A 48 13.71 -1.39 1.13
C PHE A 48 14.79 -0.63 1.91
N VAL A 49 14.68 0.70 1.90
CA VAL A 49 15.57 1.60 2.64
C VAL A 49 15.26 1.61 4.15
N GLY A 50 14.19 0.95 4.60
CA GLY A 50 13.88 0.80 6.03
C GLY A 50 13.24 2.03 6.69
N LEU A 51 12.71 2.97 5.89
CA LEU A 51 11.97 4.14 6.39
C LEU A 51 10.58 3.77 6.92
N LYS A 52 10.04 2.61 6.50
CA LYS A 52 8.70 2.15 6.87
C LYS A 52 8.71 0.63 7.09
N GLN A 53 8.10 0.17 8.19
CA GLN A 53 7.94 -1.27 8.45
C GLN A 53 7.19 -1.95 7.31
N PHE A 54 7.71 -3.09 6.85
CA PHE A 54 7.09 -3.90 5.82
C PHE A 54 5.91 -4.68 6.43
N ARG A 55 4.73 -4.05 6.48
CA ARG A 55 3.48 -4.79 6.71
C ARG A 55 3.07 -5.37 5.38
N MET A 56 3.22 -6.67 5.24
CA MET A 56 2.82 -7.42 4.05
C MET A 56 1.28 -7.47 4.01
N THR A 57 0.67 -6.39 3.52
CA THR A 57 -0.78 -6.30 3.35
C THR A 57 -1.19 -7.21 2.20
N PHE A 58 -2.35 -7.86 2.32
CA PHE A 58 -2.98 -8.67 1.28
C PHE A 58 -2.96 -8.00 -0.12
N SER A 59 -3.11 -6.68 -0.18
CA SER A 59 -2.99 -5.88 -1.40
C SER A 59 -1.64 -6.01 -2.12
N LEU A 60 -0.53 -6.14 -1.40
CA LEU A 60 0.81 -6.27 -1.98
C LEU A 60 0.99 -7.64 -2.63
N LEU A 61 0.44 -8.69 -2.00
CA LEU A 61 0.39 -10.04 -2.57
C LEU A 61 -0.38 -10.06 -3.90
N ILE A 62 -1.54 -9.40 -3.95
CA ILE A 62 -2.37 -9.26 -5.15
C ILE A 62 -1.63 -8.54 -6.28
N VAL A 63 -0.88 -7.48 -5.97
CA VAL A 63 -0.04 -6.78 -6.96
C VAL A 63 1.03 -7.71 -7.52
N VAL A 64 1.71 -8.50 -6.69
CA VAL A 64 2.71 -9.47 -7.18
C VAL A 64 2.07 -10.51 -8.11
N ILE A 65 0.92 -11.07 -7.74
CA ILE A 65 0.17 -12.01 -8.58
C ILE A 65 -0.20 -11.35 -9.92
N PHE A 66 -0.72 -10.11 -9.89
CA PHE A 66 -1.07 -9.37 -11.08
C PHE A 66 0.13 -9.14 -12.02
N VAL A 67 1.30 -8.79 -11.49
CA VAL A 67 2.54 -8.61 -12.29
C VAL A 67 3.00 -9.93 -12.93
N VAL A 68 2.89 -11.04 -12.20
CA VAL A 68 3.21 -12.37 -12.73
C VAL A 68 2.26 -12.73 -13.87
N LEU A 69 0.94 -12.55 -13.69
CA LEU A 69 -0.06 -12.77 -14.75
C LEU A 69 0.17 -11.85 -15.97
N GLY A 70 0.48 -10.58 -15.71
CA GLY A 70 0.83 -9.61 -16.74
C GLY A 70 2.02 -10.06 -17.60
N SER A 71 3.03 -10.66 -16.98
CA SER A 71 4.20 -11.18 -17.71
C SER A 71 3.84 -12.28 -18.73
N PHE A 72 2.71 -12.98 -18.55
CA PHE A 72 2.17 -13.96 -19.51
C PHE A 72 1.24 -13.33 -20.57
N GLY A 73 1.16 -12.01 -20.66
CA GLY A 73 0.31 -11.29 -21.61
C GLY A 73 -1.12 -11.02 -21.10
N TYR A 74 -1.45 -11.46 -19.88
CA TYR A 74 -2.77 -11.28 -19.28
C TYR A 74 -2.93 -9.92 -18.57
N TRP A 75 -2.32 -8.86 -19.10
CA TRP A 75 -2.43 -7.51 -18.55
C TRP A 75 -3.87 -6.99 -18.52
N HIS A 76 -4.66 -7.33 -19.54
CA HIS A 76 -6.05 -6.90 -19.66
C HIS A 76 -7.01 -7.69 -18.76
N PRO A 77 -7.02 -9.03 -18.79
CA PRO A 77 -7.88 -9.81 -17.90
C PRO A 77 -7.36 -9.85 -16.45
N GLY A 78 -6.07 -9.56 -16.23
CA GLY A 78 -5.46 -9.51 -14.90
C GLY A 78 -6.12 -8.52 -13.94
N TRP A 79 -6.81 -7.49 -14.44
CA TRP A 79 -7.53 -6.53 -13.60
C TRP A 79 -8.58 -7.18 -12.70
N LEU A 80 -9.13 -8.33 -13.11
CA LEU A 80 -10.04 -9.15 -12.29
C LEU A 80 -9.43 -9.52 -10.93
N VAL A 81 -8.11 -9.65 -10.84
CA VAL A 81 -7.41 -9.98 -9.60
C VAL A 81 -7.56 -8.84 -8.57
N PHE A 82 -7.68 -7.58 -8.99
CA PHE A 82 -7.93 -6.47 -8.07
C PHE A 82 -9.34 -6.51 -7.47
N LEU A 83 -10.32 -7.12 -8.16
CA LEU A 83 -11.67 -7.30 -7.62
C LEU A 83 -11.72 -8.30 -6.45
N LEU A 84 -10.69 -9.15 -6.27
CA LEU A 84 -10.61 -9.96 -5.06
C LEU A 84 -10.48 -9.11 -3.80
N ILE A 85 -9.94 -7.89 -3.87
CA ILE A 85 -9.80 -7.02 -2.70
C ILE A 85 -11.16 -6.66 -2.09
N PRO A 86 -12.12 -6.04 -2.83
CA PRO A 86 -13.43 -5.76 -2.30
C PRO A 86 -14.22 -7.03 -1.97
N ILE A 87 -14.12 -8.09 -2.79
CA ILE A 87 -14.81 -9.37 -2.51
C ILE A 87 -14.35 -9.95 -1.16
N TYR A 88 -13.04 -9.96 -0.92
CA TYR A 88 -12.47 -10.42 0.36
C TYR A 88 -12.99 -9.58 1.54
N HIS A 89 -13.02 -8.26 1.39
CA HIS A 89 -13.53 -7.36 2.44
C HIS A 89 -15.04 -7.49 2.70
N ILE A 90 -15.83 -7.83 1.68
CA ILE A 90 -17.28 -8.09 1.82
C ILE A 90 -17.51 -9.45 2.50
N LEU A 91 -16.72 -10.47 2.13
CA LEU A 91 -16.90 -11.83 2.63
C LEU A 91 -16.34 -12.01 4.05
N PHE A 92 -15.29 -11.27 4.39
CA PHE A 92 -14.66 -11.23 5.72
C PHE A 92 -14.71 -9.80 6.25
N PRO A 93 -15.87 -9.30 6.70
CA PRO A 93 -15.94 -8.03 7.39
C PRO A 93 -15.03 -8.12 8.62
N ALA A 94 -13.97 -7.31 8.64
CA ALA A 94 -13.12 -7.19 9.83
C ALA A 94 -14.02 -6.75 10.98
N ASP A 95 -14.18 -7.60 12.00
CA ASP A 95 -15.05 -7.37 13.15
C ASP A 95 -14.94 -5.92 13.66
N THR A 96 -15.89 -5.08 13.26
CA THR A 96 -16.01 -3.65 13.61
C THR A 96 -16.34 -3.44 15.09
N LYS A 97 -16.04 -4.43 15.96
CA LYS A 97 -16.28 -4.39 17.40
C LYS A 97 -15.37 -3.37 18.11
N LEU A 98 -14.39 -2.80 17.41
CA LEU A 98 -13.50 -1.78 17.95
C LEU A 98 -14.05 -0.35 17.85
N PHE A 99 -14.97 -0.06 16.91
CA PHE A 99 -15.54 1.29 16.76
C PHE A 99 -16.80 1.52 17.60
N VAL A 100 -17.46 0.46 18.07
CA VAL A 100 -18.67 0.57 18.91
C VAL A 100 -18.34 0.79 20.39
N LYS A 101 -17.14 0.39 20.86
CA LYS A 101 -16.78 0.42 22.29
C LYS A 101 -16.39 1.82 22.82
N ALA A 102 -16.16 2.80 21.94
CA ALA A 102 -15.74 4.14 22.37
C ALA A 102 -16.88 5.02 22.92
N GLU A 103 -18.15 4.71 22.59
CA GLU A 103 -19.28 5.59 22.95
C GLU A 103 -20.07 5.16 24.18
N THR A 104 -19.74 4.02 24.80
CA THR A 104 -20.44 3.49 25.98
C THR A 104 -19.61 3.61 27.26
N LYS A 105 -18.98 4.76 27.50
CA LYS A 105 -18.57 5.12 28.87
C LYS A 105 -19.62 6.11 29.40
N PRO A 106 -20.62 5.67 30.17
CA PRO A 106 -21.55 6.61 30.79
C PRO A 106 -20.76 7.60 31.63
N ASN A 107 -21.02 8.89 31.37
CA ASN A 107 -20.54 10.01 32.16
C ASN A 107 -20.92 9.75 33.63
N LYS A 108 -19.91 9.56 34.47
CA LYS A 108 -20.05 9.46 35.92
C LYS A 108 -20.54 10.83 36.40
N HIS A 109 -21.85 11.02 36.44
CA HIS A 109 -22.47 12.15 37.11
C HIS A 109 -22.10 12.02 38.58
N TYR A 110 -21.35 12.99 39.08
CA TYR A 110 -20.91 13.05 40.46
C TYR A 110 -22.13 13.23 41.34
N ASP A 111 -22.28 12.32 42.28
CA ASP A 111 -22.99 12.55 43.53
C ASP A 111 -22.46 13.87 44.12
N ILE A 112 -23.30 14.91 44.13
CA ILE A 112 -23.18 15.97 45.14
C ILE A 112 -24.27 15.63 46.15
N GLU A 113 -23.81 15.31 47.36
CA GLU A 113 -24.55 15.38 48.61
C GLU A 113 -25.77 16.32 48.53
N GLN A 114 -26.96 15.73 48.52
CA GLN A 114 -28.12 16.30 49.21
C GLN A 114 -28.29 15.50 50.48
N GLU A 115 -27.36 15.69 51.41
CA GLU A 115 -27.51 15.34 52.81
C GLU A 115 -27.54 16.69 53.56
N ASP A 116 -28.60 16.86 54.35
CA ASP A 116 -28.92 17.90 55.33
C ASP A 116 -29.58 19.22 54.88
#